data_AF-A0A418YXR5-F1
#
_entry.id   AF-A0A418YXR5-F1
#
_cell.length_a   1.000
_cell.length_b   1.000
_cell.length_c   1.000
_cell.angle_alpha   90.00
_cell.angle_beta   90.00
_cell.angle_gamma   90.00
#
_symmetry.space_group_name_H-M   'P 1'
#
loop_
_entity.id
_entity.type
_entity.pdbx_description
1 polymer ?
#
loop_
_entity_poly.entity_id
_entity_poly.type
_entity_poly.pdbx_seq_one_letter_code
_entity_poly.pdbx_strand_id
1 'polypeptide(L)'
;MPGEVSGSCTFVTRADEPLPRDQIWTAQLIGGLAFERGQHLLGRTTLSGDSAITERQRDCVLWAARGNTDGEIADILGISKETVIQHLKFARERYGVRKRTSLVIRALFDGLISFSEIFQRHKYW
;
A
#
# COMPACT_ATOMS: atom_id res chain seq x y z
N MET A 1 5.12 1.67 -10.03
CA MET A 1 3.69 1.37 -9.83
C MET A 1 3.06 2.45 -8.96
N PRO A 2 1.77 2.76 -9.10
CA PRO A 2 1.12 3.77 -8.25
C PRO A 2 1.20 3.32 -6.78
N GLY A 3 1.85 4.12 -5.91
CA GLY A 3 2.17 3.75 -4.52
C GLY A 3 3.64 3.36 -4.29
N GLU A 4 4.42 3.10 -5.34
CA GLU A 4 5.85 2.85 -5.19
C GLU A 4 6.59 4.15 -4.92
N VAL A 5 7.21 4.22 -3.75
CA VAL A 5 8.36 5.09 -3.55
C VAL A 5 9.36 4.78 -4.66
N SER A 6 9.75 5.78 -5.44
CA SER A 6 10.80 5.65 -6.44
C SER A 6 12.15 6.03 -5.83
N GLY A 7 13.22 5.39 -6.29
CA GLY A 7 14.59 5.74 -5.97
C GLY A 7 15.49 5.51 -7.16
N SER A 8 16.60 6.22 -7.20
CA SER A 8 17.65 6.02 -8.18
C SER A 8 18.97 5.71 -7.47
N CYS A 9 19.77 4.86 -8.10
CA CYS A 9 21.14 4.59 -7.68
C CYS A 9 22.06 4.93 -8.85
N THR A 10 23.11 5.71 -8.57
CA THR A 10 24.10 6.11 -9.56
C THR A 10 25.40 5.40 -9.27
N PHE A 11 25.96 4.72 -10.28
CA PHE A 11 27.26 4.08 -10.22
C PHE A 11 28.26 4.90 -11.02
N VAL A 12 29.49 5.02 -10.52
CA VAL A 12 30.54 5.84 -11.12
C VAL A 12 31.77 4.99 -11.36
N THR A 13 32.32 5.07 -12.57
CA THR A 13 33.59 4.45 -12.95
C THR A 13 34.63 5.54 -13.21
N ARG A 14 35.91 5.18 -13.34
CA ARG A 14 36.94 6.15 -13.75
C ARG A 14 36.70 6.56 -15.21
N ALA A 15 36.97 7.82 -15.54
CA ALA A 15 36.67 8.39 -16.86
C ALA A 15 37.62 7.90 -17.96
N ASP A 16 38.80 7.40 -17.58
CA ASP A 16 39.85 6.90 -18.45
C ASP A 16 39.73 5.39 -18.76
N GLU A 17 38.75 4.71 -18.15
CA GLU A 17 38.51 3.28 -18.35
C GLU A 17 37.23 3.04 -19.17
N PRO A 18 37.23 2.05 -20.09
CA PRO A 18 36.01 1.68 -20.80
C PRO A 18 34.97 1.15 -19.81
N LEU A 19 33.68 1.46 -20.06
CA LEU A 19 32.59 0.97 -19.22
C LEU A 19 32.60 -0.57 -19.15
N PRO A 20 32.67 -1.16 -17.94
CA PRO A 20 32.72 -2.61 -17.75
C PRO A 20 31.33 -3.22 -18.02
N ARG A 21 31.08 -3.55 -19.30
CA ARG A 21 29.76 -4.04 -19.78
C ARG A 21 29.32 -5.34 -19.13
N ASP A 22 30.27 -6.18 -18.76
CA ASP A 22 30.09 -7.43 -18.01
C ASP A 22 29.56 -7.19 -16.59
N GLN A 23 29.86 -6.03 -16.00
CA GLN A 23 29.49 -5.68 -14.62
C GLN A 23 28.20 -4.87 -14.50
N ILE A 24 27.56 -4.52 -15.63
CA ILE A 24 26.28 -3.77 -15.64
C ILE A 24 25.19 -4.52 -14.85
N TRP A 25 25.14 -5.85 -14.97
CA TRP A 25 24.19 -6.67 -14.21
C TRP A 25 24.45 -6.63 -12.70
N THR A 26 25.72 -6.56 -12.31
CA THR A 26 26.11 -6.39 -10.90
C THR A 26 25.64 -5.05 -10.37
N ALA A 27 25.81 -3.97 -11.15
CA ALA A 27 25.28 -2.65 -10.79
C ALA A 27 23.75 -2.67 -10.63
N GLN A 28 23.03 -3.37 -11.51
CA GLN A 28 21.58 -3.53 -11.40
C GLN A 28 21.16 -4.23 -10.10
N LEU A 29 21.85 -5.31 -9.72
CA LEU A 29 21.59 -6.05 -8.48
C LEU A 29 21.89 -5.20 -7.24
N ILE A 30 23.04 -4.52 -7.23
CA ILE A 30 23.42 -3.64 -6.12
C ILE A 30 22.42 -2.49 -5.99
N GLY A 31 21.95 -1.93 -7.10
CA GLY A 31 20.97 -0.84 -7.09
C GLY A 31 19.66 -1.26 -6.42
N GLY A 32 19.15 -2.45 -6.76
CA GLY A 32 17.95 -3.00 -6.11
C GLY A 32 18.12 -3.20 -4.60
N LEU A 33 19.24 -3.81 -4.18
CA LEU A 33 19.53 -4.06 -2.77
C LEU A 33 19.75 -2.75 -1.99
N ALA A 34 20.51 -1.81 -2.56
CA ALA A 34 20.76 -0.51 -1.94
C ALA A 34 19.47 0.29 -1.76
N PHE A 35 18.56 0.23 -2.74
CA PHE A 35 17.24 0.84 -2.64
C PHE A 35 16.41 0.22 -1.50
N GLU A 36 16.33 -1.11 -1.43
CA GLU A 36 15.62 -1.82 -0.34
C GLU A 36 16.16 -1.46 1.04
N ARG A 37 17.50 -1.41 1.19
CA ARG A 37 18.15 -1.04 2.46
C ARG A 37 17.96 0.44 2.78
N GLY A 38 18.02 1.32 1.79
CA GLY A 38 17.76 2.74 1.96
C GLY A 38 16.33 3.01 2.45
N GLN A 39 15.35 2.26 1.93
CA GLN A 39 13.97 2.31 2.42
C GLN A 39 13.89 1.89 3.89
N HIS A 40 14.61 0.83 4.26
CA HIS A 40 14.65 0.37 5.65
C HIS A 40 15.27 1.39 6.60
N LEU A 41 16.36 2.04 6.20
CA LEU A 41 17.01 3.10 6.98
C LEU A 41 16.11 4.34 7.13
N LEU A 42 15.33 4.66 6.10
CA LEU A 42 14.38 5.78 6.12
C LEU A 42 13.09 5.47 6.88
N GLY A 43 12.96 4.28 7.47
CA GLY A 43 11.70 3.83 8.11
C GLY A 43 10.54 3.69 7.11
N ARG A 44 10.88 3.56 5.83
CA ARG A 44 9.95 3.45 4.69
C ARG A 44 9.73 2.00 4.24
N THR A 45 10.32 1.02 4.92
CA THR A 45 9.82 -0.36 4.86
C THR A 45 8.32 -0.29 5.07
N THR A 46 7.55 -0.84 4.13
CA THR A 46 6.09 -1.03 4.19
C THR A 46 5.63 -0.99 5.63
N LEU A 47 4.95 0.08 6.04
CA LEU A 47 4.55 0.39 7.42
C LEU A 47 4.23 -0.88 8.24
N SER A 48 5.26 -1.48 8.83
CA SER A 48 5.23 -2.73 9.59
C SER A 48 5.85 -2.38 10.93
N GLY A 49 5.10 -1.59 11.69
CA GLY A 49 5.56 -1.07 12.97
C GLY A 49 4.39 -0.45 13.70
N ASP A 50 3.66 -1.30 14.41
CA ASP A 50 2.79 -0.99 15.56
C ASP A 50 1.63 0.00 15.40
N SER A 51 1.35 0.44 14.18
CA SER A 51 0.16 1.23 13.87
C SER A 51 -0.61 0.70 12.65
N ALA A 52 -0.73 -0.63 12.53
CA ALA A 52 -1.47 -1.29 11.45
C ALA A 52 -3.00 -1.19 11.61
N ILE A 53 -3.69 -0.70 10.58
CA ILE A 53 -5.13 -0.88 10.36
C ILE A 53 -5.51 -2.33 10.71
N THR A 54 -6.53 -2.52 11.54
CA THR A 54 -6.95 -3.89 11.90
C THR A 54 -7.56 -4.59 10.70
N GLU A 55 -7.55 -5.93 10.69
CA GLU A 55 -8.14 -6.72 9.61
C GLU A 55 -9.61 -6.33 9.34
N ARG A 56 -10.40 -6.12 10.40
CA ARG A 56 -11.79 -5.66 10.27
C ARG A 56 -11.92 -4.25 9.68
N GLN A 57 -11.02 -3.35 10.03
CA GLN A 57 -10.99 -2.02 9.43
C GLN A 57 -10.61 -2.10 7.95
N ARG A 58 -9.64 -2.97 7.59
CA ARG A 58 -9.25 -3.25 6.21
C ARG A 58 -10.41 -3.80 5.39
N ASP A 59 -11.17 -4.77 5.93
CA ASP A 59 -12.35 -5.33 5.27
C ASP A 59 -13.38 -4.24 4.96
N CYS A 60 -13.69 -3.39 5.95
CA CYS A 60 -14.61 -2.28 5.76
C CYS A 60 -14.11 -1.32 4.67
N VAL A 61 -12.80 -1.01 4.65
CA VAL A 61 -12.18 -0.15 3.64
C VAL A 61 -12.21 -0.78 2.24
N LEU A 62 -12.01 -2.10 2.13
CA LEU A 62 -12.07 -2.82 0.85
C LEU A 62 -13.48 -2.79 0.26
N TRP A 63 -14.51 -3.13 1.06
CA TRP A 63 -15.89 -3.08 0.58
C TRP A 63 -16.35 -1.65 0.28
N ALA A 64 -15.85 -0.67 1.03
CA ALA A 64 -16.03 0.74 0.73
C ALA A 64 -15.39 1.16 -0.60
N ALA A 65 -14.20 0.63 -0.92
CA ALA A 65 -13.51 0.86 -2.19
C ALA A 65 -14.26 0.24 -3.38
N ARG A 66 -14.98 -0.87 -3.16
CA ARG A 66 -15.89 -1.50 -4.13
C ARG A 66 -17.19 -0.70 -4.37
N GLY A 67 -17.41 0.40 -3.64
CA GLY A 67 -18.58 1.27 -3.82
C GLY A 67 -19.79 0.91 -2.97
N ASN A 68 -19.69 -0.07 -2.07
CA ASN A 68 -20.79 -0.43 -1.17
C ASN A 68 -21.04 0.69 -0.14
N THR A 69 -22.28 0.85 0.28
CA THR A 69 -22.71 1.70 1.39
C THR A 69 -22.44 1.05 2.74
N ASP A 70 -22.46 1.83 3.83
CA ASP A 70 -22.19 1.28 5.17
C ASP A 70 -23.22 0.22 5.60
N GLY A 71 -24.44 0.27 5.05
CA GLY A 71 -25.47 -0.75 5.27
C GLY A 71 -25.16 -2.05 4.54
N GLU A 72 -24.84 -1.98 3.24
CA GLU A 72 -24.46 -3.16 2.46
C GLU A 72 -23.19 -3.82 3.02
N ILE A 73 -22.22 -3.01 3.48
CA ILE A 73 -21.01 -3.53 4.15
C ILE A 73 -21.37 -4.27 5.44
N ALA A 74 -22.31 -3.73 6.22
CA ALA A 74 -22.79 -4.37 7.44
C ALA A 74 -23.45 -5.72 7.13
N ASP A 75 -24.28 -5.78 6.10
CA ASP A 75 -24.91 -7.02 5.64
C ASP A 75 -23.87 -8.05 5.16
N ILE A 76 -22.86 -7.61 4.39
CA ILE A 76 -21.77 -8.45 3.89
C ILE A 76 -20.89 -8.99 5.02
N LEU A 77 -20.57 -8.17 6.01
CA LEU A 77 -19.67 -8.53 7.12
C LEU A 77 -20.39 -9.15 8.32
N GLY A 78 -21.73 -9.18 8.33
CA GLY A 78 -22.53 -9.73 9.42
C GLY A 78 -22.40 -8.94 10.72
N ILE A 79 -22.22 -7.62 10.64
CA ILE A 79 -22.09 -6.70 11.79
C ILE A 79 -23.07 -5.53 11.66
N SER A 80 -23.23 -4.71 12.71
CA SER A 80 -24.12 -3.56 12.63
C SER A 80 -23.54 -2.44 11.75
N LYS A 81 -24.42 -1.65 11.10
CA LYS A 81 -24.05 -0.43 10.36
C LYS A 81 -23.24 0.53 11.23
N GLU A 82 -23.59 0.67 12.50
CA GLU A 82 -22.85 1.54 13.43
C GLU A 82 -21.42 1.04 13.65
N THR A 83 -21.23 -0.28 13.76
CA THR A 83 -19.91 -0.90 13.87
C THR A 83 -19.06 -0.64 12.62
N VAL A 84 -19.64 -0.72 11.42
CA VAL A 84 -18.95 -0.36 10.16
C VAL A 84 -18.53 1.11 10.16
N ILE A 85 -19.44 2.02 10.55
CA ILE A 85 -19.17 3.46 10.65
C ILE A 85 -17.99 3.72 11.60
N GLN A 86 -17.96 3.05 12.76
CA GLN A 86 -16.86 3.16 13.69
C GLN A 86 -15.54 2.64 13.12
N HIS A 87 -15.52 1.47 12.48
CA HIS A 87 -14.32 0.94 11.83
C HIS A 87 -13.77 1.88 10.77
N LEU A 88 -14.64 2.41 9.90
CA LEU A 88 -14.24 3.38 8.87
C LEU A 88 -13.80 4.72 9.48
N LYS A 89 -14.40 5.15 10.59
CA LYS A 89 -13.98 6.35 11.33
C LYS A 89 -12.56 6.17 11.88
N PHE A 90 -12.28 5.07 12.57
CA PHE A 90 -10.94 4.80 13.09
C PHE A 90 -9.90 4.66 11.97
N ALA A 91 -10.27 4.03 10.85
CA ALA A 91 -9.39 3.98 9.68
C ALA A 91 -9.09 5.39 9.13
N ARG A 92 -10.09 6.26 8.99
CA ARG A 92 -9.92 7.66 8.57
C ARG A 92 -9.00 8.45 9.49
N GLU A 93 -9.25 8.38 10.79
CA GLU A 93 -8.44 9.06 11.81
C GLU A 93 -6.98 8.62 11.73
N ARG A 94 -6.75 7.32 11.56
CA ARG A 94 -5.40 6.75 11.44
C ARG A 94 -4.66 7.21 10.19
N TYR A 95 -5.36 7.29 9.06
CA TYR A 95 -4.79 7.81 7.82
C TYR A 95 -4.73 9.34 7.78
N GLY A 96 -5.23 10.05 8.80
CA GLY A 96 -5.28 11.52 8.84
C GLY A 96 -6.20 12.13 7.78
N VAL A 97 -7.21 11.39 7.30
CA VAL A 97 -8.10 11.80 6.22
C VAL A 97 -9.53 11.99 6.72
N ARG A 98 -10.27 12.90 6.07
CA ARG A 98 -11.68 13.18 6.44
C ARG A 98 -12.69 12.46 5.57
N LYS A 99 -12.39 12.26 4.29
CA LYS A 99 -13.33 11.72 3.30
C LYS A 99 -13.09 10.23 3.06
N ARG A 100 -14.17 9.50 2.80
CA ARG A 100 -14.14 8.07 2.41
C ARG A 100 -13.27 7.84 1.17
N THR A 101 -13.41 8.67 0.14
CA THR A 101 -12.61 8.55 -1.09
C THR A 101 -11.12 8.75 -0.81
N SER A 102 -10.75 9.73 0.02
CA SER A 102 -9.36 9.96 0.42
C SER A 102 -8.77 8.78 1.19
N LEU A 103 -9.58 8.12 2.04
CA LEU A 103 -9.19 6.89 2.72
C LEU A 103 -8.88 5.77 1.73
N VAL A 104 -9.75 5.54 0.75
CA VAL A 104 -9.55 4.51 -0.28
C VAL A 104 -8.29 4.80 -1.12
N ILE A 105 -8.09 6.05 -1.55
CA ILE A 105 -6.90 6.46 -2.30
C ILE A 105 -5.63 6.21 -1.48
N ARG A 106 -5.64 6.58 -0.20
CA ARG A 106 -4.47 6.40 0.66
C ARG A 106 -4.20 4.92 0.98
N ALA A 107 -5.25 4.14 1.20
CA ALA A 107 -5.17 2.70 1.40
C ALA A 107 -4.61 1.96 0.17
N LEU A 108 -4.96 2.40 -1.05
CA LEU A 108 -4.37 1.91 -2.29
C LEU A 108 -2.88 2.31 -2.41
N PHE A 109 -2.56 3.58 -2.12
CA PHE A 109 -1.20 4.09 -2.20
C PHE A 109 -0.25 3.38 -1.21
N ASP A 110 -0.73 3.11 0.01
CA ASP A 110 0.05 2.43 1.05
C ASP A 110 0.00 0.89 0.92
N GLY A 111 -0.67 0.35 -0.11
CA GLY A 111 -0.74 -1.09 -0.38
C GLY A 111 -1.61 -1.89 0.60
N LEU A 112 -2.41 -1.24 1.45
CA LEU A 112 -3.34 -1.93 2.37
C LEU A 112 -4.39 -2.74 1.59
N ILE A 113 -4.87 -2.19 0.49
CA ILE A 113 -5.78 -2.84 -0.46
C ILE A 113 -5.22 -2.69 -1.87
N SER A 114 -5.53 -3.63 -2.76
CA SER A 114 -5.09 -3.62 -4.15
C SER A 114 -6.26 -3.49 -5.14
N PHE A 115 -5.99 -2.99 -6.35
CA PHE A 115 -6.98 -2.96 -7.42
C PHE A 115 -7.50 -4.36 -7.77
N SER A 116 -6.63 -5.38 -7.73
CA SER A 116 -7.03 -6.77 -7.93
C SER A 116 -8.13 -7.18 -6.96
N GLU A 117 -7.98 -6.88 -5.67
CA GLU A 117 -9.01 -7.20 -4.67
C GLU A 117 -10.30 -6.40 -4.90
N ILE A 118 -10.21 -5.13 -5.29
CA ILE A 118 -11.40 -4.33 -5.60
C ILE A 118 -12.19 -4.97 -6.75
N PHE A 119 -11.52 -5.39 -7.82
CA PHE A 119 -12.17 -5.95 -9.02
C PHE A 119 -12.46 -7.46 -8.93
N GLN A 120 -11.90 -8.16 -7.95
CA GLN A 120 -12.16 -9.59 -7.77
C GLN A 120 -13.63 -9.78 -7.40
N ARG A 121 -14.41 -10.40 -8.31
CA ARG A 121 -15.77 -10.86 -8.00
C ARG A 121 -15.65 -11.98 -6.98
N HIS A 122 -16.01 -11.70 -5.73
CA HIS A 122 -16.29 -12.77 -4.77
C HIS A 122 -17.48 -13.58 -5.31
N LYS A 123 -17.19 -14.79 -5.78
CA LYS A 123 -18.17 -15.87 -5.93
C LYS A 123 -18.56 -16.33 -4.53
N TYR A 124 -19.52 -15.65 -3.91
CA TYR A 124 -20.27 -16.18 -2.77
C TYR A 124 -21.75 -15.81 -2.94
N TRP A 125 -22.37 -16.51 -3.89
CA TRP A 125 -23.75 -16.99 -3.86
C TRP A 125 -23.71 -18.40 -4.45
#